data_AF-A0A7R9UQ82-F1
#
_entry.id   AF-A0A7R9UQ82-F1
#
_cell.length_a   1.000
_cell.length_b   1.000
_cell.length_c   1.000
_cell.angle_alpha   90.00
_cell.angle_beta   90.00
_cell.angle_gamma   90.00
#
_symmetry.space_group_name_H-M   'P 1'
#
loop_
_entity.id
_entity.type
_entity.pdbx_description
1 polymer ?
#
loop_
_entity_poly.entity_id
_entity_poly.type
_entity_poly.pdbx_seq_one_letter_code
_entity_poly.pdbx_strand_id
1 'polypeptide(L)'
;RSHTLANRCAALGAACAALVVTAQRAQTMPLANGCGQFDRVICDVPCSGDGTFRKYPDKWSHYEPYIGRTLHALQLQIALRGAASLAPGGLIAYSTCSLNPLENEAVV
;
A
#
# COMPACT_ATOMS: atom_id res chain seq x y z
N ARG A 1 0.95 14.83 -1.86
CA ARG A 1 1.45 13.84 -0.86
C ARG A 1 2.93 13.49 -1.07
N SER A 2 3.40 13.32 -2.32
CA SER A 2 4.81 13.05 -2.64
C SER A 2 5.80 14.10 -2.08
N HIS A 3 5.49 15.39 -2.21
CA HIS A 3 6.32 16.46 -1.62
C HIS A 3 6.47 16.34 -0.10
N THR A 4 5.37 16.07 0.62
CA THR A 4 5.39 15.88 2.07
C THR A 4 6.21 14.65 2.48
N LEU A 5 6.13 13.56 1.71
CA LEU A 5 6.94 12.37 1.93
C LEU A 5 8.43 12.68 1.75
N ALA A 6 8.79 13.31 0.63
CA ALA A 6 10.17 13.70 0.35
C ALA A 6 10.75 14.58 1.47
N ASN A 7 10.00 15.57 1.95
CA ASN A 7 10.44 16.43 3.06
C ASN A 7 10.62 15.69 4.37
N ARG A 8 9.71 14.74 4.70
CA ARG A 8 9.85 13.90 5.90
C ARG A 8 11.05 12.97 5.80
N CYS A 9 11.32 12.42 4.62
CA CYS A 9 12.48 11.58 4.39
C CYS A 9 13.79 12.37 4.43
N ALA A 10 13.82 13.61 3.93
CA ALA A 10 14.99 14.48 4.02
C ALA A 10 15.42 14.73 5.47
N ALA A 11 14.47 14.79 6.40
CA ALA A 11 14.75 14.94 7.83
C ALA A 11 15.43 13.71 8.48
N LEU A 12 15.43 12.55 7.80
CA LEU A 12 16.09 11.32 8.27
C LEU A 12 17.59 11.26 7.90
N GLY A 13 18.10 12.23 7.13
CA GLY A 13 19.53 12.38 6.83
C GLY A 13 20.14 11.18 6.10
N ALA A 14 21.34 10.75 6.53
CA ALA A 14 22.14 9.72 5.86
C ALA A 14 21.48 8.33 5.80
N ALA A 15 20.48 8.05 6.64
CA ALA A 15 19.72 6.79 6.60
C ALA A 15 18.95 6.60 5.28
N CYS A 16 18.74 7.67 4.51
CA CYS A 16 18.00 7.67 3.26
C CYS A 16 18.87 7.99 2.03
N ALA A 17 20.20 7.82 2.10
CA ALA A 17 21.11 8.21 1.02
C ALA A 17 20.81 7.55 -0.35
N ALA A 18 20.20 6.35 -0.34
CA ALA A 18 19.75 5.64 -1.55
C ALA A 18 18.22 5.67 -1.76
N LEU A 19 17.50 6.56 -1.08
CA LEU A 19 16.05 6.64 -1.19
C LEU A 19 15.63 7.26 -2.53
N VAL A 20 14.77 6.54 -3.25
CA VAL A 20 14.09 7.05 -4.44
C VAL A 20 12.59 7.13 -4.15
N VAL A 21 11.99 8.30 -4.40
CA VAL A 21 10.54 8.51 -4.29
C VAL A 21 9.97 8.67 -5.69
N THR A 22 9.00 7.81 -6.05
CA THR A 22 8.29 7.89 -7.33
C THR A 22 6.82 8.21 -7.11
N ALA A 23 6.18 8.81 -8.12
CA ALA A 23 4.75 9.14 -8.11
C ALA A 23 4.02 8.35 -9.20
N GLN A 24 4.00 7.03 -9.06
CA GLN A 24 3.35 6.12 -10.00
C GLN A 24 2.19 5.37 -9.34
N ARG A 25 1.28 4.84 -10.16
CA ARG A 25 0.20 3.97 -9.68
C ARG A 25 0.80 2.63 -9.28
N ALA A 26 0.54 2.20 -8.05
CA ALA A 26 1.14 0.98 -7.49
C ALA A 26 0.82 -0.27 -8.32
N GLN A 27 -0.42 -0.39 -8.83
CA GLN A 27 -0.85 -1.49 -9.70
C GLN A 27 -0.07 -1.60 -11.03
N THR A 28 0.62 -0.54 -11.44
CA THR A 28 1.41 -0.49 -12.69
C THR A 28 2.87 -0.12 -12.44
N MET A 29 3.38 -0.32 -11.22
CA MET A 29 4.78 -0.02 -10.89
C MET A 29 5.72 -0.76 -11.84
N PRO A 30 6.61 -0.11 -12.59
CA PRO A 30 7.42 -0.74 -13.63
C PRO A 30 8.36 -1.79 -13.06
N LEU A 31 8.51 -2.91 -13.76
CA LEU A 31 9.45 -3.98 -13.43
C LEU A 31 10.46 -4.07 -14.57
N ALA A 32 11.74 -3.85 -14.29
CA ALA A 32 12.77 -4.15 -15.30
C ALA A 32 12.79 -5.67 -15.48
N ASN A 33 12.57 -6.12 -16.71
CA ASN A 33 12.53 -7.54 -17.11
C ASN A 33 11.30 -8.34 -16.63
N GLY A 34 10.25 -7.66 -16.14
CA GLY A 34 8.96 -8.28 -15.86
C GLY A 34 8.80 -8.98 -14.51
N CYS A 35 9.87 -9.17 -13.71
CA CYS A 35 9.80 -9.63 -12.32
C CYS A 35 11.11 -9.33 -11.54
N GLY A 36 11.05 -9.39 -10.21
CA GLY A 36 12.23 -9.75 -9.42
C GLY A 36 13.24 -8.67 -9.07
N GLN A 37 12.81 -7.53 -8.53
CA GLN A 37 13.72 -6.41 -8.23
C GLN A 37 13.98 -6.17 -6.75
N PHE A 38 13.07 -6.60 -5.88
CA PHE A 38 13.12 -6.26 -4.45
C PHE A 38 13.18 -7.52 -3.59
N ASP A 39 14.04 -7.50 -2.57
CA ASP A 39 14.07 -8.56 -1.56
C ASP A 39 12.85 -8.50 -0.63
N ARG A 40 12.32 -7.30 -0.42
CA ARG A 40 11.22 -7.01 0.51
C ARG A 40 10.29 -5.97 -0.08
N VAL A 41 8.98 -6.20 0.04
CA VAL A 41 7.93 -5.27 -0.41
C VAL A 41 6.92 -5.08 0.72
N ILE A 42 6.51 -3.83 0.95
CA ILE A 42 5.38 -3.49 1.81
C ILE A 42 4.27 -2.85 0.98
N CYS A 43 3.07 -3.41 1.09
CA CYS A 43 1.87 -2.92 0.44
C CYS A 43 0.92 -2.38 1.51
N ASP A 44 1.09 -1.10 1.85
CA ASP A 44 0.11 -0.33 2.61
C ASP A 44 -0.93 0.22 1.63
N VAL A 45 -2.05 -0.48 1.49
CA VAL A 45 -3.00 -0.26 0.39
C VAL A 45 -4.16 0.67 0.80
N PRO A 46 -4.76 1.40 -0.15
CA PRO A 46 -5.98 2.16 0.12
C PRO A 46 -7.09 1.24 0.67
N CYS A 47 -7.67 1.63 1.80
CA CYS A 47 -8.69 0.91 2.56
C CYS A 47 -9.90 1.81 2.85
N SER A 48 -11.02 1.20 3.23
CA SER A 48 -12.17 1.92 3.80
C SER A 48 -11.79 2.65 5.10
N GLY A 49 -10.89 2.06 5.89
CA GLY A 49 -10.31 2.66 7.07
C GLY A 49 -11.23 2.75 8.28
N ASP A 50 -12.18 1.83 8.38
CA ASP A 50 -13.06 1.63 9.54
C ASP A 50 -12.29 1.33 10.84
N GLY A 51 -11.11 0.70 10.76
CA GLY A 51 -10.20 0.53 11.89
C GLY A 51 -9.65 1.84 12.47
N THR A 52 -9.88 2.99 11.80
CA THR A 52 -9.35 4.29 12.23
C THR A 52 -10.36 5.23 12.88
N PHE A 53 -11.63 4.81 13.08
CA PHE A 53 -12.68 5.67 13.64
C PHE A 53 -12.31 6.29 14.99
N ARG A 54 -11.60 5.57 15.87
CA ARG A 54 -11.13 6.12 17.16
C ARG A 54 -10.17 7.30 16.99
N LYS A 55 -9.33 7.29 15.95
CA LYS A 55 -8.34 8.34 15.68
C LYS A 55 -8.92 9.48 14.85
N TYR A 56 -9.88 9.17 13.98
CA TYR A 56 -10.54 10.11 13.08
C TYR A 56 -12.05 9.92 13.12
N PRO A 57 -12.75 10.46 14.14
CA PRO A 57 -14.19 10.27 14.31
C PRO A 57 -15.02 10.74 13.11
N ASP A 58 -14.59 11.80 12.42
CA ASP A 58 -15.27 12.35 11.24
C ASP A 58 -15.39 11.35 10.08
N LYS A 59 -14.55 10.30 10.05
CA LYS A 59 -14.69 9.25 9.03
C LYS A 59 -15.98 8.45 9.18
N TRP A 60 -16.53 8.37 10.39
CA TRP A 60 -17.76 7.62 10.66
C TRP A 60 -18.93 8.17 9.85
N SER A 61 -19.08 9.49 9.75
CA SER A 61 -20.19 10.11 9.01
C SER A 61 -20.12 9.92 7.49
N HIS A 62 -18.96 9.52 6.97
CA HIS A 62 -18.74 9.28 5.54
C HIS A 62 -18.54 7.79 5.21
N TYR A 63 -18.63 6.91 6.21
CA TYR A 63 -18.46 5.48 6.00
C TYR A 63 -19.71 4.89 5.36
N GLU A 64 -19.50 4.13 4.29
CA GLU A 64 -20.55 3.36 3.65
C GLU A 64 -20.13 1.88 3.57
N PRO A 65 -20.99 0.93 3.95
CA PRO A 65 -20.62 -0.49 4.05
C PRO A 65 -20.09 -1.10 2.74
N TYR A 66 -20.44 -0.54 1.60
CA TYR A 66 -20.04 -1.06 0.29
C TYR A 66 -18.67 -0.55 -0.19
N ILE A 67 -18.03 0.41 0.50
CA ILE A 67 -16.72 0.97 0.10
C ILE A 67 -15.65 -0.12 0.02
N GLY A 68 -15.62 -1.07 0.97
CA GLY A 68 -14.65 -2.17 0.92
C GLY A 68 -14.75 -2.98 -0.39
N ARG A 69 -15.97 -3.18 -0.90
CA ARG A 69 -16.20 -3.88 -2.17
C ARG A 69 -15.68 -3.11 -3.38
N THR A 70 -15.76 -1.78 -3.37
CA THR A 70 -15.28 -0.96 -4.51
C THR A 70 -13.75 -0.91 -4.54
N LEU A 71 -13.09 -1.07 -3.39
CA LEU A 71 -11.63 -1.06 -3.27
C LEU A 71 -10.98 -2.44 -3.46
N HIS A 72 -11.70 -3.54 -3.20
CA HIS A 72 -11.17 -4.90 -3.25
C HIS A 72 -10.37 -5.21 -4.52
N ALA A 73 -10.91 -4.89 -5.71
CA ALA A 73 -10.23 -5.14 -6.97
C ALA A 73 -8.90 -4.37 -7.10
N LEU A 74 -8.86 -3.12 -6.62
CA LEU A 74 -7.63 -2.31 -6.61
C LEU A 74 -6.61 -2.87 -5.61
N GLN A 75 -7.06 -3.28 -4.42
CA GLN A 75 -6.21 -3.87 -3.39
C GLN A 75 -5.54 -5.15 -3.89
N LEU A 76 -6.30 -6.03 -4.53
CA LEU A 76 -5.79 -7.25 -5.15
C LEU A 76 -4.76 -6.94 -6.26
N GLN A 77 -5.06 -5.98 -7.14
CA GLN A 77 -4.12 -5.55 -8.18
C GLN A 77 -2.79 -5.04 -7.60
N ILE A 78 -2.83 -4.29 -6.50
CA ILE A 78 -1.63 -3.79 -5.83
C ILE A 78 -0.86 -4.95 -5.18
N ALA A 79 -1.54 -5.86 -4.48
CA ALA A 79 -0.92 -7.03 -3.85
C ALA A 79 -0.22 -7.93 -4.87
N LEU A 80 -0.91 -8.26 -5.97
CA LEU A 80 -0.35 -9.05 -7.08
C LEU A 80 0.85 -8.34 -7.72
N ARG A 81 0.76 -7.01 -7.91
CA ARG A 81 1.89 -6.26 -8.45
C ARG A 81 3.08 -6.24 -7.48
N GLY A 82 2.83 -6.07 -6.19
CA GLY A 82 3.85 -6.17 -5.14
C GLY A 82 4.54 -7.53 -5.14
N ALA A 83 3.78 -8.61 -5.26
CA ALA A 83 4.32 -9.97 -5.37
C ALA A 83 5.17 -10.16 -6.63
N ALA A 84 4.74 -9.63 -7.78
CA ALA A 84 5.53 -9.67 -9.02
C ALA A 84 6.84 -8.86 -8.94
N SER A 85 6.88 -7.85 -8.07
CA SER A 85 8.08 -7.04 -7.81
C SER A 85 9.15 -7.78 -6.99
N LEU A 86 8.79 -8.87 -6.30
CA LEU A 86 9.72 -9.62 -5.47
C LEU A 86 10.69 -10.48 -6.26
N ALA A 87 11.95 -10.46 -5.85
CA ALA A 87 12.93 -11.48 -6.21
C ALA A 87 12.49 -12.86 -5.68
N PRO A 88 12.88 -13.98 -6.32
CA PRO A 88 12.61 -15.32 -5.80
C PRO A 88 13.09 -15.46 -4.35
N GLY A 89 12.21 -15.91 -3.45
CA GLY A 89 12.50 -16.00 -2.01
C GLY A 89 12.35 -14.68 -1.22
N GLY A 90 11.92 -13.61 -1.88
CA GLY A 90 11.58 -12.35 -1.22
C GLY A 90 10.31 -12.44 -0.36
N LEU A 91 10.10 -11.42 0.48
CA LEU A 91 8.93 -11.35 1.38
C LEU A 91 8.08 -10.11 1.10
N ILE A 92 6.77 -10.31 1.08
CA ILE A 92 5.78 -9.24 0.97
C ILE A 92 4.99 -9.14 2.28
N ALA A 93 4.80 -7.91 2.75
CA ALA A 93 3.84 -7.59 3.79
C ALA A 93 2.67 -6.81 3.17
N TYR A 94 1.46 -7.35 3.27
CA TYR A 94 0.23 -6.65 2.91
C TYR A 94 -0.41 -6.10 4.17
N SER A 95 -0.79 -4.83 4.17
CA SER A 95 -1.44 -4.19 5.31
C SER A 95 -2.55 -3.27 4.88
N THR A 96 -3.63 -3.28 5.66
CA THR A 96 -4.69 -2.29 5.58
C THR A 96 -4.91 -1.66 6.94
N CYS A 97 -5.66 -0.58 6.93
CA CYS A 97 -6.21 0.09 8.09
C CYS A 97 -7.67 -0.32 8.37
N SER A 98 -8.13 -1.42 7.75
CA SER A 98 -9.51 -1.90 7.76
C SER A 98 -9.69 -3.14 8.62
N LEU A 99 -10.87 -3.29 9.21
CA LEU A 99 -11.30 -4.52 9.89
C LEU A 99 -12.21 -5.39 9.00
N ASN A 100 -12.55 -4.91 7.80
CA ASN A 100 -13.42 -5.63 6.88
C ASN A 100 -12.68 -6.82 6.23
N PRO A 101 -13.18 -8.06 6.35
CA PRO A 101 -12.51 -9.22 5.78
C PRO A 101 -12.44 -9.21 4.26
N LEU A 102 -13.34 -8.48 3.58
CA LEU A 102 -13.25 -8.28 2.13
C LEU A 102 -11.98 -7.53 1.72
N GLU A 103 -11.42 -6.71 2.60
CA GLU A 103 -10.19 -5.95 2.35
C GLU A 103 -8.96 -6.65 2.90
N ASN A 104 -9.12 -7.75 3.65
CA ASN A 104 -8.05 -8.47 4.34
C ASN A 104 -8.00 -9.93 3.85
N GLU A 105 -8.67 -10.86 4.54
CA GLU A 105 -8.63 -12.30 4.27
C GLU A 105 -9.13 -12.69 2.87
N ALA A 106 -9.97 -11.86 2.24
CA ALA A 106 -10.40 -12.12 0.87
C ALA A 106 -9.35 -11.70 -0.19
N VAL A 107 -8.39 -10.85 0.16
CA VAL A 107 -7.34 -10.38 -0.75
C VAL A 107 -6.12 -11.30 -0.72
N VAL A 108 -5.78 -11.87 0.44
CA VAL A 108 -4.62 -12.75 0.68
C VAL A 108 -5.00 -14.21 0.50
#